data_AF-A0A2J6TAZ5-F1
#
_entry.id   AF-A0A2J6TAZ5-F1
#
_cell.length_a   1.000
_cell.length_b   1.000
_cell.length_c   1.000
_cell.angle_alpha   90.00
_cell.angle_beta   90.00
_cell.angle_gamma   90.00
#
_symmetry.space_group_name_H-M   'P 1'
#
loop_
_entity.id
_entity.type
_entity.pdbx_description
1 polymer ?
#
loop_
_entity_poly.entity_id
_entity_poly.type
_entity_poly.pdbx_seq_one_letter_code
_entity_poly.pdbx_strand_id
1 'polypeptide(L)'
;AYKYNFTDNRERREWLTFNASNEWIYPCDVAEVWLESPFSHEDSSKLCDRCRNIDLNATLSSLHEPKDGCDLCQLLLKPLEEARNKEPKTPLLEARQYVRICAVPKPQDDSRRSNSIQPGLPGFLQDSELHFKLIKEWIRLCDEGKCSQDRRPCPKPDRARMPTRVIDVGDGYPMLFLRDKDKISQGAHYVALSHCWGKPPGKQEETTKEQKEPSKELGKNWNWSTTTSNKEKRAQGFLITELPQTFQDAIEVTRKLGQRYLWIDSLCIIQGENGDWETEAKKMEAVFKNAYYTIAATSAEDSNKGFLNRALEKKDSQYVTVPNSSHGKVYVCTSIDDFHSDVEEGERALSRRMIHFTKRQTYWECGGGVRFETLTYMKK
;
A
#
# COMPACT_ATOMS: atom_id res chain seq x y z
N ALA A 1 13.25 -14.99 5.88
CA ALA A 1 12.68 -14.63 4.57
C ALA A 1 13.36 -15.48 3.51
N TYR A 2 12.64 -16.32 2.78
CA TYR A 2 13.16 -16.87 1.54
C TYR A 2 13.19 -15.69 0.55
N LYS A 3 14.31 -14.95 0.50
CA LYS A 3 14.54 -14.01 -0.60
C LYS A 3 14.67 -14.87 -1.85
N TYR A 4 13.62 -14.91 -2.66
CA TYR A 4 13.63 -15.61 -3.93
C TYR A 4 14.68 -14.97 -4.84
N ASN A 5 15.85 -15.60 -4.94
CA ASN A 5 16.91 -15.20 -5.84
C ASN A 5 16.53 -15.60 -7.27
N PHE A 6 15.68 -14.80 -7.92
CA PHE A 6 15.56 -14.82 -9.37
C PHE A 6 16.86 -14.22 -9.93
N THR A 7 17.77 -15.04 -10.46
CA THR A 7 19.13 -14.61 -10.85
C THR A 7 19.25 -14.12 -12.28
N ASP A 8 18.16 -14.06 -13.06
CA ASP A 8 18.28 -13.67 -14.47
C ASP A 8 17.07 -12.86 -14.94
N ASN A 9 17.29 -11.58 -15.28
CA ASN A 9 16.63 -10.92 -16.40
C ASN A 9 17.16 -9.49 -16.57
N ARG A 10 17.75 -9.20 -17.73
CA ARG A 10 18.18 -7.84 -18.15
C ARG A 10 17.03 -6.83 -18.18
N GLU A 11 15.79 -7.28 -18.45
CA GLU A 11 14.58 -6.45 -18.40
C GLU A 11 14.30 -5.91 -16.98
N ARG A 12 14.86 -6.53 -15.92
CA ARG A 12 14.60 -6.19 -14.51
C ARG A 12 15.21 -4.85 -14.08
N ARG A 13 16.23 -4.35 -14.78
CA ARG A 13 16.94 -3.10 -14.42
C ARG A 13 16.29 -1.85 -14.97
N GLU A 14 15.58 -1.93 -16.10
CA GLU A 14 14.93 -0.76 -16.71
C GLU A 14 13.68 -0.29 -15.92
N TRP A 15 13.04 -1.18 -15.16
CA TRP A 15 11.89 -0.84 -14.29
C TRP A 15 12.28 -0.23 -12.93
N LEU A 16 13.54 -0.39 -12.51
CA LEU A 16 14.02 -0.05 -11.15
C LEU A 16 14.90 1.21 -11.12
N THR A 17 15.43 1.66 -12.25
CA THR A 17 16.17 2.92 -12.32
C THR A 17 15.23 4.07 -12.65
N PHE A 18 14.67 4.71 -11.62
CA PHE A 18 13.99 5.99 -11.79
C PHE A 18 14.55 7.06 -10.85
N ASN A 19 14.86 8.21 -11.44
CA ASN A 19 15.05 9.48 -10.77
C ASN A 19 13.69 10.16 -10.74
N ALA A 20 13.18 10.49 -9.55
CA ALA A 20 11.88 11.13 -9.37
C ALA A 20 11.75 12.39 -10.26
N SER A 21 10.83 12.38 -11.22
CA SER A 21 10.28 13.63 -11.74
C SER A 21 9.28 14.17 -10.73
N ASN A 22 9.45 15.40 -10.25
CA ASN A 22 8.51 16.11 -9.38
C ASN A 22 7.16 16.46 -10.06
N GLU A 23 6.81 15.82 -11.18
CA GLU A 23 5.53 16.01 -11.86
C GLU A 23 4.44 15.18 -11.18
N TRP A 24 3.79 15.80 -10.20
CA TRP A 24 2.63 15.27 -9.49
C TRP A 24 1.35 15.73 -10.18
N ILE A 25 0.52 14.80 -10.70
CA ILE A 25 -0.71 15.14 -11.42
C ILE A 25 -1.96 14.58 -10.75
N TYR A 26 -2.98 15.43 -10.71
CA TYR A 26 -4.33 15.15 -10.20
C TYR A 26 -5.27 14.61 -11.28
N PRO A 27 -5.74 13.36 -11.16
CA PRO A 27 -7.01 12.98 -11.76
C PRO A 27 -8.13 13.43 -10.81
N CYS A 28 -9.03 14.30 -11.30
CA CYS A 28 -10.26 14.70 -10.60
C CYS A 28 -11.21 13.51 -10.28
N ASP A 29 -10.86 12.30 -10.73
CA ASP A 29 -11.74 11.14 -10.79
C ASP A 29 -11.96 10.48 -9.41
N VAL A 30 -11.03 10.62 -8.46
CA VAL A 30 -11.16 10.04 -7.10
C VAL A 30 -11.98 10.96 -6.17
N ALA A 31 -12.26 12.20 -6.57
CA ALA A 31 -12.87 13.23 -5.73
C ALA A 31 -14.30 12.90 -5.26
N GLU A 32 -15.05 12.10 -6.03
CA GLU A 32 -16.44 11.73 -5.72
C GLU A 32 -16.56 10.82 -4.48
N VAL A 33 -15.51 10.06 -4.14
CA VAL A 33 -15.48 9.23 -2.93
C VAL A 33 -15.41 10.09 -1.65
N TRP A 34 -14.96 11.35 -1.77
CA TRP A 34 -14.56 12.19 -0.64
C TRP A 34 -15.64 13.14 -0.13
N LEU A 35 -16.83 13.09 -0.71
CA LEU A 35 -17.99 13.86 -0.27
C LEU A 35 -18.44 13.50 1.16
N GLU A 36 -18.06 12.31 1.64
CA GLU A 36 -18.42 11.75 2.94
C GLU A 36 -17.27 11.83 3.98
N SER A 37 -16.20 12.59 3.71
CA SER A 37 -14.98 12.58 4.52
C SER A 37 -15.17 13.13 5.95
N PRO A 38 -14.59 12.48 6.99
CA PRO A 38 -14.68 12.92 8.39
C PRO A 38 -13.93 14.23 8.67
N PHE A 39 -13.05 14.66 7.76
CA PHE A 39 -12.28 15.91 7.87
C PHE A 39 -13.12 17.18 7.59
N SER A 40 -14.44 17.02 7.44
CA SER A 40 -15.40 18.09 7.24
C SER A 40 -15.73 18.88 8.52
N HIS A 41 -15.43 18.32 9.71
CA HIS A 41 -15.71 18.96 11.00
C HIS A 41 -14.61 19.94 11.47
N GLU A 42 -15.05 20.94 12.23
CA GLU A 42 -14.38 22.20 12.59
C GLU A 42 -13.24 22.06 13.61
N ASP A 43 -12.14 21.38 13.26
CA ASP A 43 -10.93 21.50 14.09
C ASP A 43 -10.30 22.89 13.84
N SER A 44 -10.64 23.85 14.72
CA SER A 44 -10.04 25.17 14.74
C SER A 44 -8.65 25.10 15.38
N SER A 45 -7.61 25.24 14.56
CA SER A 45 -6.24 25.34 15.07
C SER A 45 -5.98 26.70 15.72
N LYS A 46 -5.14 26.71 16.76
CA LYS A 46 -4.67 27.93 17.43
C LYS A 46 -3.55 28.55 16.62
N LEU A 47 -3.86 29.65 15.94
CA LEU A 47 -2.92 30.36 15.09
C LEU A 47 -2.57 31.74 15.66
N CYS A 48 -1.31 32.13 15.58
CA CYS A 48 -0.91 33.53 15.74
C CYS A 48 -1.36 34.37 14.53
N ASP A 49 -1.36 35.70 14.66
CA ASP A 49 -1.87 36.59 13.60
C ASP A 49 -1.08 36.47 12.28
N ARG A 50 0.22 36.15 12.36
CA ARG A 50 1.05 35.86 11.18
C ARG A 50 0.61 34.56 10.49
N CYS A 51 0.45 33.47 11.24
CA CYS A 51 0.06 32.17 10.70
C CYS A 51 -1.38 32.16 10.18
N ARG A 52 -2.26 33.01 10.72
CA ARG A 52 -3.62 33.19 10.21
C ARG A 52 -3.65 33.82 8.81
N ASN A 53 -2.64 34.61 8.47
CA ASN A 53 -2.51 35.33 7.19
C ASN A 53 -1.26 34.88 6.41
N ILE A 54 -0.83 33.63 6.57
CA ILE A 54 0.40 33.13 5.96
C ILE A 54 0.29 33.14 4.43
N ASP A 55 1.30 33.72 3.77
CA ASP A 55 1.48 33.57 2.32
C ASP A 55 2.17 32.24 2.04
N LEU A 56 1.46 31.32 1.39
CA LEU A 56 1.97 29.99 1.06
C LEU A 56 3.06 30.03 -0.03
N ASN A 57 3.23 31.15 -0.74
CA ASN A 57 4.31 31.36 -1.71
C ASN A 57 5.55 32.01 -1.06
N ALA A 58 5.50 32.35 0.22
CA ALA A 58 6.65 32.86 0.94
C ALA A 58 7.79 31.83 0.94
N THR A 59 9.04 32.30 0.79
CA THR A 59 10.22 31.42 0.80
C THR A 59 10.49 30.91 2.21
N LEU A 60 11.08 29.73 2.34
CA LEU A 60 11.42 29.14 3.64
C LEU A 60 12.30 30.07 4.50
N SER A 61 13.19 30.84 3.89
CA SER A 61 14.02 31.84 4.59
C SER A 61 13.24 33.03 5.15
N SER A 62 12.09 33.35 4.56
CA SER A 62 11.21 34.45 5.00
C SER A 62 10.23 34.02 6.09
N LEU A 63 10.07 32.71 6.29
CA LEU A 63 9.27 32.13 7.36
C LEU A 63 10.06 32.19 8.68
N HIS A 64 9.39 32.78 9.67
CA HIS A 64 9.93 33.40 10.88
C HIS A 64 10.30 32.47 12.04
N GLU A 65 10.85 33.10 13.09
CA GLU A 65 10.89 32.65 14.49
C GLU A 65 9.51 32.14 15.00
N PRO A 66 9.48 31.00 15.71
CA PRO A 66 8.27 30.38 16.23
C PRO A 66 7.65 31.23 17.36
N LYS A 67 6.31 31.23 17.44
CA LYS A 67 5.59 31.82 18.58
C LYS A 67 4.98 30.70 19.42
N ASP A 68 5.18 30.77 20.73
CA ASP A 68 4.59 29.82 21.67
C ASP A 68 3.06 29.80 21.58
N GLY A 69 2.49 28.59 21.65
CA GLY A 69 1.05 28.36 21.58
C GLY A 69 0.42 28.45 20.19
N CYS A 70 1.22 28.60 19.12
CA CYS A 70 0.74 28.54 17.73
C CYS A 70 0.99 27.14 17.14
N ASP A 71 -0.09 26.43 16.79
CA ASP A 71 -0.03 25.06 16.26
C ASP A 71 0.78 24.99 14.96
N LEU A 72 0.61 25.99 14.07
CA LEU A 72 1.36 26.03 12.80
C LEU A 72 2.86 26.28 13.04
N CYS A 73 3.22 27.14 14.01
CA CYS A 73 4.64 27.36 14.34
C CYS A 73 5.28 26.08 14.88
N GLN A 74 4.55 25.33 15.72
CA GLN A 74 5.04 24.07 16.28
C GLN A 74 5.20 22.98 15.21
N LEU A 75 4.21 22.84 14.31
CA LEU A 75 4.26 21.89 13.20
C LEU A 75 5.45 22.18 12.26
N LEU A 76 5.69 23.46 11.97
CA LEU A 76 6.70 23.90 11.00
C LEU A 76 8.12 23.98 11.58
N LEU A 77 8.29 23.98 12.90
CA LEU A 77 9.57 24.22 13.57
C LEU A 77 10.70 23.35 13.00
N LYS A 78 10.56 22.03 13.13
CA LYS A 78 11.59 21.07 12.72
C LYS A 78 11.70 20.93 11.19
N PRO A 79 10.60 20.70 10.43
CA PRO A 79 10.71 20.53 8.99
C PRO A 79 11.30 21.75 8.28
N LEU A 80 10.96 22.97 8.71
CA LEU A 80 11.46 24.18 8.08
C LEU A 80 12.90 24.54 8.47
N GLU A 81 13.35 24.19 9.68
CA GLU A 81 14.76 24.31 10.04
C GLU A 81 15.66 23.46 9.14
N GLU A 82 15.28 22.20 8.92
CA GLU A 82 15.99 21.29 8.01
C GLU A 82 15.96 21.79 6.56
N ALA A 83 14.80 22.27 6.10
CA ALA A 83 14.60 22.78 4.76
C ALA A 83 15.40 24.07 4.49
N ARG A 84 15.40 25.02 5.42
CA ARG A 84 16.08 26.32 5.29
C ARG A 84 17.60 26.16 5.13
N ASN A 85 18.18 25.16 5.78
CA ASN A 85 19.61 24.89 5.69
C ASN A 85 20.03 24.30 4.32
N LYS A 86 19.10 23.62 3.63
CA LYS A 86 19.36 22.97 2.34
C LYS A 86 18.92 23.82 1.15
N GLU A 87 17.70 24.37 1.21
CA GLU A 87 17.02 25.04 0.09
C GLU A 87 16.24 26.30 0.56
N PRO A 88 16.91 27.35 1.07
CA PRO A 88 16.24 28.48 1.72
C PRO A 88 15.29 29.30 0.83
N LYS A 89 15.47 29.24 -0.49
CA LYS A 89 14.71 30.02 -1.48
C LYS A 89 13.46 29.31 -1.99
N THR A 90 13.25 28.03 -1.65
CA THR A 90 12.08 27.27 -2.07
C THR A 90 10.80 27.89 -1.45
N PRO A 91 9.71 28.07 -2.19
CA PRO A 91 8.41 28.45 -1.63
C PRO A 91 7.86 27.38 -0.68
N LEU A 92 7.12 27.78 0.36
CA LEU A 92 6.50 26.82 1.29
C LEU A 92 5.61 25.79 0.58
N LEU A 93 4.84 26.25 -0.41
CA LEU A 93 3.97 25.39 -1.22
C LEU A 93 4.72 24.33 -2.04
N GLU A 94 5.98 24.59 -2.36
CA GLU A 94 6.85 23.69 -3.14
C GLU A 94 7.73 22.80 -2.25
N ALA A 95 7.84 23.10 -0.96
CA ALA A 95 8.65 22.38 0.02
C ALA A 95 8.06 21.01 0.45
N ARG A 96 7.47 20.27 -0.50
CA ARG A 96 6.68 19.04 -0.27
C ARG A 96 7.43 17.91 0.42
N GLN A 97 8.75 17.85 0.24
CA GLN A 97 9.61 16.89 0.93
C GLN A 97 9.64 17.12 2.46
N TYR A 98 9.25 18.31 2.92
CA TYR A 98 9.23 18.69 4.33
C TYR A 98 7.79 18.90 4.85
N VAL A 99 6.96 19.58 4.05
CA VAL A 99 5.60 20.00 4.45
C VAL A 99 4.64 19.79 3.29
N ARG A 100 3.52 19.12 3.56
CA ARG A 100 2.46 18.92 2.59
C ARG A 100 1.34 19.92 2.85
N ILE A 101 0.91 20.62 1.81
CA ILE A 101 -0.23 21.54 1.88
C ILE A 101 -1.30 21.01 0.95
N CYS A 102 -2.50 20.76 1.50
CA CYS A 102 -3.60 20.23 0.71
C CYS A 102 -4.95 20.90 1.03
N ALA A 103 -5.86 20.77 0.07
CA ALA A 103 -7.27 21.12 0.24
C ALA A 103 -8.12 19.85 0.05
N VAL A 104 -9.09 19.62 0.93
CA VAL A 104 -10.03 18.50 0.77
C VAL A 104 -11.00 18.83 -0.38
N PRO A 105 -11.16 17.96 -1.39
CA PRO A 105 -12.09 18.20 -2.50
C PRO A 105 -13.54 18.42 -2.02
N LYS A 106 -14.26 19.38 -2.60
CA LYS A 106 -15.69 19.63 -2.33
C LYS A 106 -16.56 19.24 -3.55
N PRO A 107 -17.81 18.78 -3.34
CA PRO A 107 -18.69 18.27 -4.40
C PRO A 107 -19.09 19.27 -5.48
N GLN A 108 -19.27 20.54 -5.10
CA GLN A 108 -19.95 21.55 -5.93
C GLN A 108 -19.04 22.69 -6.40
N ASP A 109 -17.74 22.60 -6.12
CA ASP A 109 -16.80 23.67 -6.43
C ASP A 109 -16.02 23.34 -7.70
N ASP A 110 -16.33 24.04 -8.79
CA ASP A 110 -15.60 23.99 -10.06
C ASP A 110 -14.18 24.60 -9.93
N SER A 111 -13.85 25.15 -8.76
CA SER A 111 -12.53 25.68 -8.39
C SER A 111 -11.42 24.63 -8.21
N ARG A 112 -11.63 23.39 -8.68
CA ARG A 112 -10.60 22.32 -8.84
C ARG A 112 -9.36 22.75 -9.66
N ARG A 113 -9.31 24.01 -10.11
CA ARG A 113 -8.33 24.62 -11.00
C ARG A 113 -7.57 25.78 -10.39
N SER A 114 -7.54 25.93 -9.06
CA SER A 114 -6.39 26.61 -8.49
C SER A 114 -5.19 25.68 -8.65
N ASN A 115 -4.43 25.84 -9.74
CA ASN A 115 -3.25 25.00 -10.02
C ASN A 115 -2.18 25.04 -8.90
N SER A 116 -2.34 25.92 -7.90
CA SER A 116 -1.36 26.10 -6.83
C SER A 116 -1.51 25.11 -5.67
N ILE A 117 -2.72 24.78 -5.22
CA ILE A 117 -2.91 23.95 -4.01
C ILE A 117 -3.41 22.55 -4.36
N GLN A 118 -2.71 21.54 -3.85
CA GLN A 118 -2.96 20.15 -4.18
C GLN A 118 -4.25 19.63 -3.49
N PRO A 119 -5.19 19.02 -4.23
CA PRO A 119 -6.25 18.23 -3.62
C PRO A 119 -5.66 17.09 -2.76
N GLY A 120 -6.18 16.87 -1.55
CA GLY A 120 -5.63 15.84 -0.68
C GLY A 120 -6.33 15.72 0.66
N LEU A 121 -6.01 14.64 1.38
CA LEU A 121 -6.48 14.42 2.74
C LEU A 121 -5.43 14.86 3.74
N PRO A 122 -5.79 15.51 4.84
CA PRO A 122 -4.81 16.02 5.80
C PRO A 122 -4.15 14.94 6.66
N GLY A 123 -4.77 13.75 6.76
CA GLY A 123 -4.23 12.59 7.45
C GLY A 123 -4.75 11.28 6.85
N PHE A 124 -4.39 10.17 7.47
CA PHE A 124 -4.78 8.83 7.04
C PHE A 124 -6.24 8.52 7.31
N LEU A 125 -6.77 7.57 6.55
CA LEU A 125 -8.10 7.04 6.81
C LEU A 125 -8.06 6.01 7.94
N GLN A 126 -8.67 6.36 9.07
CA GLN A 126 -8.95 5.42 10.15
C GLN A 126 -10.26 4.64 9.92
N ASP A 127 -11.14 5.14 9.06
CA ASP A 127 -12.36 4.46 8.66
C ASP A 127 -12.03 3.37 7.62
N SER A 128 -12.20 2.11 8.03
CA SER A 128 -11.92 0.97 7.16
C SER A 128 -12.77 0.97 5.88
N GLU A 129 -14.01 1.45 5.91
CA GLU A 129 -14.88 1.44 4.73
C GLU A 129 -14.45 2.49 3.71
N LEU A 130 -14.14 3.71 4.14
CA LEU A 130 -13.57 4.74 3.25
C LEU A 130 -12.22 4.28 2.69
N HIS A 131 -11.41 3.57 3.48
CA HIS A 131 -10.12 3.06 3.03
C HIS A 131 -10.29 2.04 1.89
N PHE A 132 -11.20 1.07 2.05
CA PHE A 132 -11.47 0.10 0.98
C PHE A 132 -12.20 0.73 -0.22
N LYS A 133 -13.03 1.77 -0.04
CA LYS A 133 -13.60 2.56 -1.16
C LYS A 133 -12.49 3.21 -1.99
N LEU A 134 -11.49 3.81 -1.34
CA LEU A 134 -10.33 4.42 -2.01
C LEU A 134 -9.55 3.39 -2.84
N ILE A 135 -9.24 2.23 -2.25
CA ILE A 135 -8.51 1.17 -2.96
C ILE A 135 -9.31 0.67 -4.17
N LYS A 136 -10.63 0.46 -4.02
CA LYS A 136 -11.52 0.09 -5.14
C LYS A 136 -11.46 1.11 -6.27
N GLU A 137 -11.42 2.38 -5.92
CA GLU A 137 -11.36 3.45 -6.91
C GLU A 137 -10.03 3.45 -7.68
N TRP A 138 -8.90 3.18 -7.01
CA TRP A 138 -7.62 2.98 -7.69
C TRP A 138 -7.63 1.80 -8.67
N ILE A 139 -8.24 0.68 -8.25
CA ILE A 139 -8.41 -0.50 -9.10
C ILE A 139 -9.28 -0.17 -10.31
N ARG A 140 -10.42 0.50 -10.11
CA ARG A 140 -11.35 0.92 -11.17
C ARG A 140 -10.65 1.80 -12.20
N LEU A 141 -9.92 2.83 -11.76
CA LEU A 141 -9.14 3.69 -12.66
C LEU A 141 -8.10 2.90 -13.46
N CYS A 142 -7.45 1.92 -12.84
CA CYS A 142 -6.50 1.05 -13.53
C CYS A 142 -7.17 0.16 -14.57
N ASP A 143 -8.33 -0.41 -14.26
CA ASP A 143 -9.10 -1.25 -15.18
C ASP A 143 -9.65 -0.49 -16.40
N GLU A 144 -9.98 0.78 -16.21
CA GLU A 144 -10.41 1.70 -17.26
C GLU A 144 -9.25 2.32 -18.07
N GLY A 145 -8.00 1.99 -17.73
CA GLY A 145 -6.81 2.57 -18.38
C GLY A 145 -6.57 4.05 -18.02
N LYS A 146 -7.22 4.55 -16.98
CA LYS A 146 -7.05 5.89 -16.39
C LYS A 146 -6.00 5.87 -15.27
N CYS A 147 -5.17 4.83 -15.20
CA CYS A 147 -4.06 4.72 -14.24
C CYS A 147 -2.92 5.72 -14.50
N SER A 148 -2.78 6.25 -15.72
CA SER A 148 -1.72 7.18 -16.12
C SER A 148 -2.26 8.36 -16.94
N GLN A 149 -1.54 9.48 -16.95
CA GLN A 149 -1.88 10.63 -17.80
C GLN A 149 -1.83 10.29 -19.29
N ASP A 150 -0.86 9.47 -19.69
CA ASP A 150 -0.67 9.05 -21.07
C ASP A 150 -1.76 8.07 -21.52
N ARG A 151 -2.69 7.71 -20.61
CA ARG A 151 -3.83 6.80 -20.81
C ARG A 151 -3.45 5.47 -21.44
N ARG A 152 -2.20 5.05 -21.24
CA ARG A 152 -1.74 3.73 -21.70
C ARG A 152 -2.41 2.68 -20.83
N PRO A 153 -3.15 1.73 -21.41
CA PRO A 153 -3.84 0.71 -20.63
C PRO A 153 -2.83 -0.12 -19.84
N CYS A 154 -3.03 -0.20 -18.52
CA CYS A 154 -2.31 -1.13 -17.68
C CYS A 154 -2.62 -2.57 -18.15
N PRO A 155 -1.62 -3.44 -18.43
CA PRO A 155 -1.87 -4.78 -18.95
C PRO A 155 -2.83 -5.58 -18.06
N LYS A 156 -3.86 -6.16 -18.66
CA LYS A 156 -4.84 -6.97 -17.94
C LYS A 156 -4.24 -8.34 -17.56
N PRO A 157 -4.66 -8.94 -16.44
CA PRO A 157 -4.27 -10.32 -16.11
C PRO A 157 -4.78 -11.28 -17.18
N ASP A 158 -3.98 -12.29 -17.50
CA ASP A 158 -4.38 -13.39 -18.37
C ASP A 158 -5.24 -14.38 -17.57
N ARG A 159 -6.56 -14.30 -17.76
CA ARG A 159 -7.53 -15.13 -17.02
C ARG A 159 -7.47 -16.61 -17.38
N ALA A 160 -6.75 -17.00 -18.44
CA ALA A 160 -6.49 -18.41 -18.75
C ALA A 160 -5.37 -19.00 -17.87
N ARG A 161 -4.54 -18.15 -17.25
CA ARG A 161 -3.39 -18.56 -16.45
C ARG A 161 -3.71 -18.60 -14.97
N MET A 162 -4.49 -19.60 -14.58
CA MET A 162 -4.75 -19.90 -13.17
C MET A 162 -3.59 -20.67 -12.52
N PRO A 163 -3.26 -20.39 -11.24
CA PRO A 163 -2.38 -21.24 -10.45
C PRO A 163 -2.95 -22.65 -10.33
N THR A 164 -2.12 -23.64 -10.00
CA THR A 164 -2.57 -25.03 -9.84
C THR A 164 -3.70 -25.14 -8.82
N ARG A 165 -3.61 -24.38 -7.72
CA ARG A 165 -4.61 -24.29 -6.66
C ARG A 165 -4.75 -22.87 -6.15
N VAL A 166 -5.92 -22.54 -5.61
CA VAL A 166 -6.21 -21.29 -4.90
C VAL A 166 -7.09 -21.58 -3.68
N ILE A 167 -7.19 -20.62 -2.78
CA ILE A 167 -8.17 -20.59 -1.70
C ILE A 167 -9.42 -19.88 -2.21
N ASP A 168 -10.54 -20.59 -2.24
CA ASP A 168 -11.86 -20.00 -2.37
C ASP A 168 -12.25 -19.41 -1.01
N VAL A 169 -12.21 -18.08 -0.92
CA VAL A 169 -12.59 -17.36 0.30
C VAL A 169 -14.09 -17.16 0.42
N GLY A 170 -14.86 -17.43 -0.64
CA GLY A 170 -16.31 -17.28 -0.68
C GLY A 170 -16.82 -15.90 -0.25
N ASP A 171 -18.14 -15.84 -0.08
CA ASP A 171 -18.85 -14.60 0.26
C ASP A 171 -19.27 -14.57 1.75
N GLY A 172 -19.02 -15.67 2.48
CA GLY A 172 -19.45 -15.87 3.87
C GLY A 172 -18.31 -16.25 4.82
N TYR A 173 -18.48 -15.90 6.09
CA TYR A 173 -17.66 -16.40 7.18
C TYR A 173 -18.23 -17.73 7.73
N PRO A 174 -17.41 -18.60 8.32
CA PRO A 174 -15.94 -18.54 8.48
C PRO A 174 -15.16 -19.49 7.55
N MET A 175 -15.85 -20.19 6.64
CA MET A 175 -15.29 -21.33 5.91
C MET A 175 -14.48 -20.93 4.67
N LEU A 176 -13.39 -21.66 4.44
CA LEU A 176 -12.48 -21.55 3.31
C LEU A 176 -12.31 -22.91 2.63
N PHE A 177 -12.02 -22.92 1.33
CA PHE A 177 -11.81 -24.16 0.59
C PHE A 177 -10.58 -24.08 -0.31
N LEU A 178 -9.71 -25.09 -0.23
CA LEU A 178 -8.65 -25.26 -1.22
C LEU A 178 -9.25 -25.84 -2.51
N ARG A 179 -9.08 -25.14 -3.63
CA ARG A 179 -9.62 -25.53 -4.94
C ARG A 179 -8.51 -25.72 -5.95
N ASP A 180 -8.53 -26.84 -6.64
CA ASP A 180 -7.76 -27.06 -7.87
C ASP A 180 -8.36 -26.23 -9.01
N LYS A 181 -7.51 -25.81 -9.97
CA LYS A 181 -7.92 -24.93 -11.07
C LYS A 181 -9.07 -25.43 -11.94
N ASP A 182 -9.23 -26.74 -12.06
CA ASP A 182 -10.31 -27.40 -12.81
C ASP A 182 -11.69 -27.24 -12.15
N LYS A 183 -11.72 -26.89 -10.86
CA LYS A 183 -12.95 -26.64 -10.10
C LYS A 183 -13.32 -25.16 -10.03
N ILE A 184 -12.63 -24.31 -10.79
CA ILE A 184 -12.84 -22.86 -10.80
C ILE A 184 -13.53 -22.46 -12.10
N SER A 185 -14.47 -21.53 -12.01
CA SER A 185 -15.16 -20.99 -13.17
C SER A 185 -14.18 -20.39 -14.19
N GLN A 186 -14.39 -20.71 -15.46
CA GLN A 186 -13.56 -20.17 -16.54
C GLN A 186 -13.60 -18.63 -16.53
N GLY A 187 -12.43 -18.00 -16.65
CA GLY A 187 -12.33 -16.55 -16.67
C GLY A 187 -12.42 -15.87 -15.29
N ALA A 188 -12.34 -16.64 -14.19
CA ALA A 188 -12.21 -16.09 -12.84
C ALA A 188 -10.88 -15.34 -12.66
N HIS A 189 -10.88 -14.39 -11.73
CA HIS A 189 -9.68 -13.70 -11.24
C HIS A 189 -9.21 -14.32 -9.94
N TYR A 190 -7.90 -14.21 -9.68
CA TYR A 190 -7.35 -14.46 -8.36
C TYR A 190 -6.44 -13.31 -7.93
N VAL A 191 -6.28 -13.22 -6.62
CA VAL A 191 -5.36 -12.32 -5.93
C VAL A 191 -4.20 -13.15 -5.39
N ALA A 192 -3.00 -12.59 -5.33
CA ALA A 192 -1.85 -13.24 -4.68
C ALA A 192 -1.47 -12.50 -3.39
N LEU A 193 -0.95 -13.22 -2.39
CA LEU A 193 -0.35 -12.65 -1.18
C LEU A 193 1.17 -12.75 -1.24
N SER A 194 1.82 -11.60 -1.09
CA SER A 194 3.26 -11.42 -0.86
C SER A 194 3.46 -11.16 0.64
N HIS A 195 4.21 -12.03 1.33
CA HIS A 195 4.40 -11.94 2.78
C HIS A 195 5.66 -12.65 3.29
N CYS A 196 6.11 -12.24 4.48
CA CYS A 196 7.15 -12.92 5.24
C CYS A 196 6.56 -14.06 6.07
N TRP A 197 7.07 -15.29 5.91
CA TRP A 197 6.61 -16.43 6.72
C TRP A 197 7.06 -16.35 8.19
N GLY A 198 8.08 -15.55 8.51
CA GLY A 198 8.69 -15.47 9.84
C GLY A 198 9.81 -16.50 10.07
N LYS A 199 10.21 -16.66 11.33
CA LYS A 199 11.20 -17.67 11.76
C LYS A 199 10.49 -18.99 12.06
N PRO A 200 11.03 -20.15 11.61
CA PRO A 200 10.40 -21.43 11.87
C PRO A 200 10.24 -21.69 13.38
N PRO A 201 9.15 -22.34 13.79
CA PRO A 201 8.90 -22.66 15.19
C PRO A 201 10.07 -23.48 15.76
N GLY A 202 10.58 -23.08 16.94
CA GLY A 202 11.66 -23.75 17.66
C GLY A 202 13.07 -23.13 17.54
N LYS A 203 13.24 -22.01 16.84
CA LYS A 203 14.47 -21.19 16.92
C LYS A 203 14.21 -19.85 17.62
N GLN A 204 13.94 -19.90 18.93
CA GLN A 204 14.17 -18.73 19.78
C GLN A 204 15.65 -18.72 20.14
N GLU A 205 16.29 -17.60 19.83
CA GLU A 205 17.59 -17.12 20.31
C GLU A 205 18.64 -18.16 20.65
N GLU A 206 19.37 -18.61 19.63
CA GLU A 206 20.81 -18.83 19.71
C GLU A 206 21.29 -19.19 18.31
N THR A 207 22.12 -18.33 17.71
CA THR A 207 23.28 -18.77 16.93
C THR A 207 24.09 -17.56 16.47
N THR A 208 25.21 -17.41 17.17
CA THR A 208 26.52 -17.09 16.61
C THR A 208 26.64 -17.38 15.11
N LYS A 209 27.31 -16.44 14.44
CA LYS A 209 27.69 -16.45 13.03
C LYS A 209 28.34 -17.78 12.66
N GLU A 210 27.64 -18.64 11.93
CA GLU A 210 28.26 -19.62 11.05
C GLU A 210 27.37 -19.85 9.84
N GLN A 211 27.90 -19.46 8.69
CA GLN A 211 27.31 -19.62 7.38
C GLN A 211 27.17 -21.11 7.07
N LYS A 212 25.93 -21.61 7.01
CA LYS A 212 25.59 -22.84 6.30
C LYS A 212 24.51 -22.54 5.27
N GLU A 213 24.83 -22.92 4.04
CA GLU A 213 24.02 -22.84 2.82
C GLU A 213 22.52 -23.18 3.03
N PRO A 214 21.59 -22.41 2.44
CA PRO A 214 20.15 -22.57 2.65
C PRO A 214 19.53 -23.59 1.69
N SER A 215 19.98 -24.84 1.75
CA SER A 215 19.35 -25.93 1.00
C SER A 215 19.44 -27.25 1.76
N LYS A 216 18.28 -27.90 2.00
CA LYS A 216 18.06 -29.23 2.62
C LYS A 216 17.65 -29.30 4.10
N GLU A 217 16.82 -28.39 4.60
CA GLU A 217 15.94 -28.69 5.76
C GLU A 217 14.47 -28.46 5.38
N LEU A 218 13.96 -29.33 4.50
CA LEU A 218 12.56 -29.42 4.11
C LEU A 218 11.80 -30.17 5.21
N GLY A 219 11.29 -29.48 6.23
CA GLY A 219 10.50 -30.18 7.27
C GLY A 219 10.23 -29.48 8.60
N LYS A 220 10.19 -28.14 8.67
CA LYS A 220 9.71 -27.45 9.89
C LYS A 220 8.25 -27.08 9.69
N ASN A 221 7.39 -27.88 10.31
CA ASN A 221 5.95 -27.94 10.06
C ASN A 221 5.26 -26.68 10.61
N TRP A 222 5.03 -25.70 9.73
CA TRP A 222 4.06 -24.66 10.01
C TRP A 222 2.68 -25.32 10.05
N ASN A 223 2.10 -25.43 11.24
CA ASN A 223 0.81 -26.11 11.48
C ASN A 223 -0.33 -25.60 10.57
N TRP A 224 -0.22 -24.36 10.11
CA TRP A 224 -1.17 -23.70 9.24
C TRP A 224 -0.93 -23.95 7.74
N SER A 225 0.15 -24.61 7.31
CA SER A 225 0.47 -24.87 5.89
C SER A 225 -0.30 -26.06 5.30
N THR A 226 -0.29 -26.19 3.97
CA THR A 226 -0.87 -27.35 3.28
C THR A 226 0.18 -28.43 3.09
N THR A 227 -0.14 -29.65 3.51
CA THR A 227 0.70 -30.84 3.34
C THR A 227 -0.10 -31.94 2.66
N THR A 228 0.58 -33.00 2.23
CA THR A 228 -0.09 -34.18 1.65
C THR A 228 -1.10 -34.81 2.60
N SER A 229 -0.92 -34.68 3.91
CA SER A 229 -1.82 -35.26 4.92
C SER A 229 -3.07 -34.43 5.21
N ASN A 230 -3.09 -33.13 4.88
CA ASN A 230 -4.22 -32.25 5.19
C ASN A 230 -4.91 -31.64 3.96
N LYS A 231 -4.40 -31.88 2.74
CA LYS A 231 -4.95 -31.29 1.51
C LYS A 231 -6.42 -31.66 1.27
N GLU A 232 -6.81 -32.92 1.50
CA GLU A 232 -8.21 -33.36 1.33
C GLU A 232 -9.13 -32.67 2.33
N LYS A 233 -8.69 -32.55 3.59
CA LYS A 233 -9.43 -31.82 4.62
C LYS A 233 -9.62 -30.35 4.22
N ARG A 234 -8.57 -29.69 3.73
CA ARG A 234 -8.67 -28.29 3.26
C ARG A 234 -9.57 -28.13 2.03
N ALA A 235 -9.64 -29.13 1.16
CA ALA A 235 -10.57 -29.13 0.02
C ALA A 235 -12.03 -29.31 0.45
N GLN A 236 -12.28 -30.03 1.56
CA GLN A 236 -13.60 -30.19 2.17
C GLN A 236 -14.02 -28.98 3.02
N GLY A 237 -13.05 -28.21 3.51
CA GLY A 237 -13.25 -26.94 4.17
C GLY A 237 -12.41 -26.80 5.44
N PHE A 238 -11.99 -25.57 5.74
CA PHE A 238 -11.27 -25.22 6.97
C PHE A 238 -11.62 -23.81 7.43
N LEU A 239 -11.39 -23.54 8.72
CA LEU A 239 -11.80 -22.27 9.34
C LEU A 239 -10.73 -21.18 9.15
N ILE A 240 -11.17 -19.96 8.89
CA ILE A 240 -10.27 -18.78 8.84
C ILE A 240 -9.48 -18.58 10.13
N THR A 241 -10.06 -18.91 11.29
CA THR A 241 -9.44 -18.77 12.61
C THR A 241 -8.31 -19.77 12.86
N GLU A 242 -8.14 -20.78 12.00
CA GLU A 242 -7.01 -21.70 12.03
C GLU A 242 -5.75 -21.11 11.37
N LEU A 243 -5.90 -19.96 10.68
CA LEU A 243 -4.81 -19.32 9.95
C LEU A 243 -4.15 -18.18 10.75
N PRO A 244 -2.87 -17.88 10.47
CA PRO A 244 -2.18 -16.72 11.02
C PRO A 244 -2.85 -15.39 10.66
N GLN A 245 -2.69 -14.36 11.49
CA GLN A 245 -3.36 -13.06 11.33
C GLN A 245 -3.12 -12.42 9.94
N THR A 246 -1.91 -12.47 9.40
CA THR A 246 -1.60 -11.94 8.05
C THR A 246 -2.44 -12.61 6.96
N PHE A 247 -2.83 -13.87 7.14
CA PHE A 247 -3.65 -14.57 6.16
C PHE A 247 -5.11 -14.19 6.33
N GLN A 248 -5.57 -14.03 7.58
CA GLN A 248 -6.91 -13.54 7.88
C GLN A 248 -7.12 -12.14 7.29
N ASP A 249 -6.16 -11.25 7.46
CA ASP A 249 -6.15 -9.91 6.88
C ASP A 249 -6.18 -9.96 5.34
N ALA A 250 -5.38 -10.83 4.71
CA ALA A 250 -5.39 -11.00 3.25
C ALA A 250 -6.74 -11.52 2.72
N ILE A 251 -7.40 -12.41 3.47
CA ILE A 251 -8.75 -12.89 3.16
C ILE A 251 -9.77 -11.77 3.29
N GLU A 252 -9.69 -10.95 4.35
CA GLU A 252 -10.56 -9.79 4.53
C GLU A 252 -10.42 -8.80 3.37
N VAL A 253 -9.19 -8.43 3.01
CA VAL A 253 -8.91 -7.55 1.86
C VAL A 253 -9.49 -8.13 0.57
N THR A 254 -9.26 -9.42 0.32
CA THR A 254 -9.75 -10.11 -0.87
C THR A 254 -11.27 -10.00 -0.97
N ARG A 255 -11.99 -10.30 0.11
CA ARG A 255 -13.46 -10.18 0.19
C ARG A 255 -13.95 -8.75 0.05
N LYS A 256 -13.38 -7.81 0.82
CA LYS A 256 -13.80 -6.40 0.82
C LYS A 256 -13.60 -5.75 -0.55
N LEU A 257 -12.60 -6.16 -1.33
CA LEU A 257 -12.35 -5.70 -2.70
C LEU A 257 -13.12 -6.51 -3.77
N GLY A 258 -14.03 -7.39 -3.37
CA GLY A 258 -14.94 -8.11 -4.26
C GLY A 258 -14.27 -9.24 -5.06
N GLN A 259 -13.14 -9.76 -4.57
CA GLN A 259 -12.49 -10.94 -5.15
C GLN A 259 -12.81 -12.19 -4.32
N ARG A 260 -12.75 -13.35 -4.96
CA ARG A 260 -13.13 -14.64 -4.35
C ARG A 260 -11.98 -15.64 -4.22
N TYR A 261 -10.98 -15.54 -5.07
CA TYR A 261 -9.87 -16.50 -5.08
C TYR A 261 -8.58 -15.83 -4.63
N LEU A 262 -7.94 -16.41 -3.63
CA LEU A 262 -6.68 -15.94 -3.05
C LEU A 262 -5.61 -17.03 -3.17
N TRP A 263 -4.43 -16.65 -3.64
CA TRP A 263 -3.27 -17.51 -3.66
C TRP A 263 -2.29 -17.11 -2.55
N ILE A 264 -1.97 -18.07 -1.69
CA ILE A 264 -0.93 -17.96 -0.66
C ILE A 264 -0.02 -19.17 -0.88
N ASP A 265 1.25 -18.94 -1.16
CA ASP A 265 2.26 -19.97 -1.51
C ASP A 265 2.20 -21.19 -0.58
N SER A 266 2.19 -20.94 0.71
CA SER A 266 2.24 -21.91 1.78
C SER A 266 0.94 -22.69 2.01
N LEU A 267 -0.19 -22.22 1.45
CA LEU A 267 -1.48 -22.92 1.43
C LEU A 267 -1.78 -23.56 0.07
N CYS A 268 -1.30 -22.98 -1.02
CA CYS A 268 -1.61 -23.38 -2.38
C CYS A 268 -0.55 -24.31 -2.99
N ILE A 269 0.64 -24.39 -2.39
CA ILE A 269 1.70 -25.35 -2.70
C ILE A 269 1.70 -26.40 -1.59
N ILE A 270 1.76 -27.68 -1.97
CA ILE A 270 1.86 -28.78 -1.01
C ILE A 270 3.29 -28.78 -0.49
N GLN A 271 3.45 -28.62 0.82
CA GLN A 271 4.72 -28.53 1.53
C GLN A 271 5.20 -29.91 2.02
N GLY A 272 6.50 -30.01 2.32
CA GLY A 272 7.14 -31.20 2.88
C GLY A 272 7.79 -32.12 1.84
N GLU A 273 8.34 -33.24 2.29
CA GLU A 273 9.16 -34.19 1.49
C GLU A 273 8.46 -34.73 0.23
N ASN A 274 7.12 -34.87 0.29
CA ASN A 274 6.29 -35.31 -0.83
C ASN A 274 5.39 -34.19 -1.37
N GLY A 275 5.82 -32.95 -1.19
CA GLY A 275 5.16 -31.76 -1.69
C GLY A 275 5.44 -31.51 -3.17
N ASP A 276 4.86 -30.44 -3.71
CA ASP A 276 5.04 -30.04 -5.11
C ASP A 276 5.77 -28.71 -5.28
N TRP A 277 6.53 -28.31 -4.26
CA TRP A 277 7.34 -27.09 -4.25
C TRP A 277 8.22 -26.93 -5.49
N GLU A 278 8.99 -27.94 -5.87
CA GLU A 278 9.91 -27.87 -7.02
C GLU A 278 9.19 -27.58 -8.34
N THR A 279 7.93 -28.00 -8.46
CA THR A 279 7.09 -27.77 -9.62
C THR A 279 6.47 -26.38 -9.58
N GLU A 280 5.92 -25.98 -8.43
CA GLU A 280 5.21 -24.70 -8.28
C GLU A 280 6.14 -23.50 -8.20
N ALA A 281 7.35 -23.65 -7.64
CA ALA A 281 8.35 -22.58 -7.59
C ALA A 281 8.73 -22.08 -8.99
N LYS A 282 8.79 -22.98 -9.99
CA LYS A 282 9.04 -22.64 -11.40
C LYS A 282 7.92 -21.81 -12.03
N LYS A 283 6.72 -21.83 -11.45
CA LYS A 283 5.53 -21.10 -11.93
C LYS A 283 5.29 -19.80 -11.15
N MET A 284 6.05 -19.53 -10.09
CA MET A 284 5.79 -18.45 -9.14
C MET A 284 5.78 -17.07 -9.82
N GLU A 285 6.71 -16.80 -10.74
CA GLU A 285 6.68 -15.58 -11.56
C GLU A 285 5.35 -15.45 -12.31
N ALA A 286 4.91 -16.51 -12.98
CA ALA A 286 3.65 -16.50 -13.72
C ALA A 286 2.44 -16.30 -12.78
N VAL A 287 2.48 -16.84 -11.57
CA VAL A 287 1.43 -16.62 -10.56
C VAL A 287 1.33 -15.15 -10.17
N PHE A 288 2.43 -14.49 -9.82
CA PHE A 288 2.38 -13.06 -9.47
C PHE A 288 2.07 -12.16 -10.66
N LYS A 289 2.62 -12.49 -11.84
CA LYS A 289 2.43 -11.71 -13.08
C LYS A 289 0.99 -11.71 -13.59
N ASN A 290 0.23 -12.78 -13.34
CA ASN A 290 -1.14 -12.96 -13.82
C ASN A 290 -2.21 -12.78 -12.73
N ALA A 291 -1.82 -12.48 -11.49
CA ALA A 291 -2.78 -12.09 -10.46
C ALA A 291 -3.49 -10.79 -10.88
N TYR A 292 -4.78 -10.66 -10.52
CA TYR A 292 -5.54 -9.43 -10.77
C TYR A 292 -4.94 -8.24 -10.01
N TYR A 293 -4.47 -8.50 -8.79
CA TYR A 293 -3.48 -7.71 -8.07
C TYR A 293 -2.81 -8.60 -7.02
N THR A 294 -1.68 -8.13 -6.52
CA THR A 294 -0.97 -8.75 -5.39
C THR A 294 -1.16 -7.89 -4.14
N ILE A 295 -1.53 -8.51 -3.03
CA ILE A 295 -1.50 -7.89 -1.70
C ILE A 295 -0.09 -8.07 -1.17
N ALA A 296 0.60 -6.98 -0.88
CA ALA A 296 1.88 -6.99 -0.18
C ALA A 296 1.66 -6.61 1.28
N ALA A 297 1.89 -7.58 2.17
CA ALA A 297 1.82 -7.41 3.62
C ALA A 297 3.12 -6.76 4.16
N THR A 298 3.49 -5.61 3.60
CA THR A 298 4.81 -4.97 3.79
C THR A 298 5.11 -4.61 5.25
N SER A 299 4.10 -4.27 6.05
CA SER A 299 4.27 -4.00 7.49
C SER A 299 4.39 -5.25 8.36
N ALA A 300 3.97 -6.41 7.86
CA ALA A 300 3.93 -7.64 8.64
C ALA A 300 5.31 -8.29 8.68
N GLU A 301 5.89 -8.35 9.87
CA GLU A 301 7.21 -8.96 10.09
C GLU A 301 7.18 -10.49 9.92
N ASP A 302 6.01 -11.09 10.15
CA ASP A 302 5.74 -12.51 9.95
C ASP A 302 4.25 -12.79 9.71
N SER A 303 3.90 -14.06 9.47
CA SER A 303 2.51 -14.48 9.18
C SER A 303 1.54 -14.23 10.34
N ASN A 304 1.98 -14.08 11.59
CA ASN A 304 1.11 -13.94 12.76
C ASN A 304 0.83 -12.48 13.15
N LYS A 305 1.51 -11.50 12.56
CA LYS A 305 1.38 -10.09 12.96
C LYS A 305 0.12 -9.40 12.42
N GLY A 306 -0.29 -9.72 11.19
CA GLY A 306 -1.28 -8.92 10.48
C GLY A 306 -0.68 -7.63 9.90
N PHE A 307 -1.46 -6.96 9.06
CA PHE A 307 -1.10 -5.71 8.38
C PHE A 307 -2.25 -4.70 8.26
N LEU A 308 -3.50 -5.06 8.60
CA LEU A 308 -4.63 -4.12 8.55
C LEU A 308 -4.68 -3.18 9.77
N ASN A 309 -4.28 -3.67 10.94
CA ASN A 309 -4.26 -2.88 12.17
C ASN A 309 -2.95 -2.08 12.29
N ARG A 310 -2.89 -0.96 11.58
CA ARG A 310 -1.75 -0.04 11.60
C ARG A 310 -1.78 0.82 12.88
N ALA A 311 -0.73 0.73 13.68
CA ALA A 311 -0.51 1.66 14.78
C ALA A 311 -0.02 3.00 14.22
N LEU A 312 -0.95 3.91 13.91
CA LEU A 312 -0.62 5.27 13.49
C LEU A 312 -0.05 6.05 14.68
N GLU A 313 1.19 6.51 14.59
CA GLU A 313 1.72 7.43 15.58
C GLU A 313 1.04 8.79 15.42
N LYS A 314 0.67 9.43 16.53
CA LYS A 314 -0.01 10.74 16.50
C LYS A 314 0.71 11.77 15.62
N LYS A 315 2.05 11.73 15.60
CA LYS A 315 2.92 12.63 14.82
C LYS A 315 2.73 12.49 13.29
N ASP A 316 2.37 11.30 12.81
CA ASP A 316 2.22 10.99 11.38
C ASP A 316 0.84 11.42 10.84
N SER A 317 -0.08 11.78 11.74
CA SER A 317 -1.41 12.31 11.43
C SER A 317 -1.57 13.79 11.82
N GLN A 318 -0.48 14.50 12.14
CA GLN A 318 -0.57 15.90 12.55
C GLN A 318 -0.82 16.81 11.35
N TYR A 319 -1.87 17.60 11.46
CA TYR A 319 -2.18 18.66 10.52
C TYR A 319 -2.71 19.88 11.26
N VAL A 320 -2.58 21.03 10.61
CA VAL A 320 -3.05 22.33 11.09
C VAL A 320 -3.95 22.94 10.03
N THR A 321 -5.13 23.39 10.46
CA THR A 321 -6.10 24.06 9.59
C THR A 321 -5.73 25.54 9.48
N VAL A 322 -5.56 26.02 8.25
CA VAL A 322 -5.20 27.41 7.95
C VAL A 322 -6.26 28.04 7.04
N PRO A 323 -6.77 29.25 7.36
CA PRO A 323 -7.67 29.98 6.46
C PRO A 323 -7.00 30.28 5.13
N ASN A 324 -7.76 30.19 4.04
CA ASN A 324 -7.26 30.52 2.70
C ASN A 324 -8.33 31.24 1.89
N SER A 325 -7.96 32.33 1.22
CA SER A 325 -8.90 33.14 0.43
C SER A 325 -9.52 32.38 -0.75
N SER A 326 -8.77 31.48 -1.38
CA SER A 326 -9.22 30.75 -2.59
C SER A 326 -10.02 29.48 -2.26
N HIS A 327 -9.69 28.77 -1.18
CA HIS A 327 -10.29 27.48 -0.83
C HIS A 327 -11.15 27.51 0.45
N GLY A 328 -11.24 28.68 1.10
CA GLY A 328 -11.80 28.87 2.44
C GLY A 328 -10.86 28.36 3.54
N LYS A 329 -10.45 27.09 3.45
CA LYS A 329 -9.47 26.46 4.35
C LYS A 329 -8.53 25.53 3.59
N VAL A 330 -7.30 25.43 4.09
CA VAL A 330 -6.29 24.46 3.67
C VAL A 330 -5.69 23.79 4.88
N TYR A 331 -5.02 22.66 4.66
CA TYR A 331 -4.39 21.88 5.70
C TYR A 331 -2.89 21.84 5.46
N VAL A 332 -2.12 22.21 6.47
CA VAL A 332 -0.67 22.07 6.51
C VAL A 332 -0.35 20.82 7.32
N CYS A 333 0.37 19.89 6.72
CA CYS A 333 0.62 18.56 7.25
C CYS A 333 2.11 18.25 7.22
N THR A 334 2.57 17.36 8.10
CA THR A 334 3.88 16.72 7.93
C THR A 334 3.92 15.92 6.62
N SER A 335 5.08 15.90 5.97
CA SER A 335 5.27 15.04 4.80
C SER A 335 5.46 13.59 5.24
N ILE A 336 4.66 12.70 4.66
CA ILE A 336 4.56 11.27 5.00
C ILE A 336 4.67 10.38 3.75
N ASP A 337 4.70 10.99 2.57
CA ASP A 337 4.76 10.31 1.28
C ASP A 337 6.21 9.91 1.01
N ASP A 338 6.55 8.66 1.31
CA ASP A 338 7.91 8.13 1.14
C ASP A 338 7.87 6.65 0.77
N PHE A 339 7.44 6.42 -0.47
CA PHE A 339 7.24 5.09 -1.02
C PHE A 339 8.54 4.27 -1.12
N HIS A 340 9.68 4.92 -1.41
CA HIS A 340 10.96 4.23 -1.54
C HIS A 340 11.45 3.64 -0.22
N SER A 341 11.28 4.36 0.89
CA SER A 341 11.65 3.81 2.20
C SER A 341 10.58 2.86 2.75
N ASP A 342 9.31 3.05 2.37
CA ASP A 342 8.21 2.22 2.86
C ASP A 342 8.11 0.85 2.20
N VAL A 343 8.68 0.68 1.00
CA VAL A 343 8.50 -0.53 0.20
C VAL A 343 9.84 -1.10 -0.26
N GLU A 344 10.19 -2.29 0.23
CA GLU A 344 11.36 -3.03 -0.21
C GLU A 344 11.23 -3.57 -1.66
N GLU A 345 12.33 -3.61 -2.40
CA GLU A 345 12.35 -3.91 -3.84
C GLU A 345 12.08 -5.38 -4.23
N GLY A 346 12.03 -6.32 -3.28
CA GLY A 346 12.10 -7.76 -3.54
C GLY A 346 11.03 -8.31 -4.50
N GLU A 347 9.79 -8.44 -4.02
CA GLU A 347 8.68 -9.09 -4.76
C GLU A 347 7.93 -8.12 -5.70
N ARG A 348 8.25 -6.82 -5.66
CA ARG A 348 7.71 -5.78 -6.56
C ARG A 348 7.92 -6.12 -8.04
N ALA A 349 9.03 -6.76 -8.38
CA ALA A 349 9.43 -7.01 -9.76
C ALA A 349 8.54 -8.02 -10.52
N LEU A 350 7.68 -8.79 -9.83
CA LEU A 350 6.92 -9.89 -10.46
C LEU A 350 5.46 -9.54 -10.74
N SER A 351 4.87 -8.61 -9.99
CA SER A 351 3.44 -8.29 -10.08
C SER A 351 3.21 -7.03 -10.91
N ARG A 352 2.16 -7.04 -11.73
CA ARG A 352 1.80 -5.87 -12.57
C ARG A 352 1.02 -4.80 -11.81
N ARG A 353 0.35 -5.21 -10.74
CA ARG A 353 -0.55 -4.42 -9.90
C ARG A 353 -0.37 -4.89 -8.47
N MET A 354 -0.11 -3.97 -7.55
CA MET A 354 0.18 -4.30 -6.15
C MET A 354 -0.48 -3.30 -5.20
N ILE A 355 -1.04 -3.82 -4.12
CA ILE A 355 -1.49 -3.02 -2.97
C ILE A 355 -0.48 -3.25 -1.86
N HIS A 356 0.23 -2.21 -1.47
CA HIS A 356 1.23 -2.26 -0.41
C HIS A 356 0.60 -1.80 0.90
N PHE A 357 0.46 -2.70 1.86
CA PHE A 357 0.09 -2.35 3.23
C PHE A 357 1.36 -2.17 4.06
N THR A 358 1.87 -0.94 4.15
CA THR A 358 3.14 -0.62 4.84
C THR A 358 2.88 -0.20 6.28
N LYS A 359 3.91 0.25 7.03
CA LYS A 359 3.72 0.78 8.39
C LYS A 359 3.14 2.20 8.40
N ARG A 360 3.44 3.03 7.39
CA ARG A 360 2.96 4.43 7.32
C ARG A 360 1.69 4.67 6.52
N GLN A 361 1.61 4.16 5.28
CA GLN A 361 0.37 4.23 4.48
C GLN A 361 0.16 3.03 3.56
N THR A 362 -0.95 3.05 2.82
CA THR A 362 -1.30 2.07 1.80
C THR A 362 -1.03 2.65 0.43
N TYR A 363 -0.37 1.87 -0.42
CA TYR A 363 -0.05 2.32 -1.78
C TYR A 363 -0.69 1.40 -2.81
N TRP A 364 -1.16 1.99 -3.92
CA TRP A 364 -1.45 1.25 -5.14
C TRP A 364 -0.36 1.48 -6.16
N GLU A 365 0.34 0.42 -6.55
CA GLU A 365 1.34 0.45 -7.60
C GLU A 365 0.83 -0.30 -8.84
N CYS A 366 0.94 0.31 -10.01
CA CYS A 366 0.65 -0.34 -11.28
C CYS A 366 1.61 0.13 -12.38
N GLY A 367 1.32 -0.20 -13.64
CA GLY A 367 2.11 0.28 -14.79
C GLY A 367 2.00 1.79 -15.04
N GLY A 368 0.99 2.47 -14.48
CA GLY A 368 0.87 3.92 -14.60
C GLY A 368 1.76 4.70 -13.65
N GLY A 369 1.95 4.19 -12.43
CA GLY A 369 2.57 4.92 -11.33
C GLY A 369 2.17 4.35 -9.97
N VAL A 370 2.37 5.14 -8.92
CA VAL A 370 2.01 4.83 -7.53
C VAL A 370 1.01 5.85 -7.00
N ARG A 371 -0.06 5.38 -6.37
CA ARG A 371 -1.07 6.21 -5.67
C ARG A 371 -0.92 6.05 -4.16
N PHE A 372 -1.16 7.16 -3.46
CA PHE A 372 -0.95 7.34 -2.02
C PHE A 372 -2.29 7.61 -1.34
N GLU A 373 -2.45 7.23 -0.07
CA GLU A 373 -3.67 7.52 0.71
C GLU A 373 -3.95 9.03 0.79
N THR A 374 -2.91 9.85 0.73
CA THR A 374 -2.95 11.32 0.72
C THR A 374 -3.52 11.93 -0.57
N LEU A 375 -3.93 11.09 -1.53
CA LEU A 375 -4.35 11.44 -2.90
C LEU A 375 -3.23 11.95 -3.80
N THR A 376 -1.98 11.76 -3.38
CA THR A 376 -0.80 12.02 -4.18
C THR A 376 -0.60 10.91 -5.22
N TYR A 377 0.03 11.23 -6.36
CA TYR A 377 0.34 10.29 -7.44
C TYR A 377 1.76 10.46 -7.98
N MET A 378 2.58 9.43 -7.82
CA MET A 378 3.94 9.37 -8.36
C MET A 378 3.92 8.69 -9.73
N LYS A 379 4.36 9.39 -10.78
CA LYS A 379 4.49 8.82 -12.13
C LYS A 379 5.64 7.82 -12.20
N LYS A 380 5.47 6.76 -13.00
CA LYS A 380 6.52 5.77 -13.32
C LYS A 380 7.34 6.17 -14.53
#